data_AF-A0A429FIG9-F1
#
_entry.id   AF-A0A429FIG9-F1
#
_cell.length_a   1.000
_cell.length_b   1.000
_cell.length_c   1.000
_cell.angle_alpha   90.00
_cell.angle_beta   90.00
_cell.angle_gamma   90.00
#
_symmetry.space_group_name_H-M   'P 1'
#
loop_
_entity.id
_entity.type
_entity.pdbx_description
1 polymer ?
#
loop_
_entity_poly.entity_id
_entity_poly.type
_entity_poly.pdbx_seq_one_letter_code
_entity_poly.pdbx_strand_id
1 'polypeptide(L)'
;MNDEYADSWQEKKPPMAILLLAVLSVAGSYILLLFGDFGSHLSGYLLGSVVCAGLIAIFMKVDMNRRTAPDVVYLASTSARFGWSTVLLGGIGASGAHAWSIATELAVR
;
A
#
# COMPACT_ATOMS: atom_id res chain seq x y z
N MET A 1 2.23 25.29 39.00
CA MET A 1 1.40 25.70 37.86
C MET A 1 1.95 25.16 36.53
N ASN A 2 2.66 24.01 36.53
CA ASN A 2 3.39 23.52 35.35
C ASN A 2 2.99 22.09 34.91
N ASP A 3 2.02 21.44 35.56
CA ASP A 3 1.69 20.03 35.27
C ASP A 3 0.53 19.88 34.27
N GLU A 4 -0.21 20.96 33.99
CA GLU A 4 -1.41 20.92 33.12
C GLU A 4 -1.10 20.95 31.61
N TYR A 5 0.16 21.20 31.23
CA TYR A 5 0.62 21.24 29.83
C TYR A 5 1.27 19.93 29.35
N ALA A 6 1.54 18.97 30.23
CA ALA A 6 2.21 17.72 29.87
C ALA A 6 1.28 16.70 29.19
N ASP A 7 -0.02 16.80 29.40
CA ASP A 7 -0.99 15.75 29.03
C ASP A 7 -1.63 15.89 27.63
N SER A 8 -1.33 16.95 26.85
CA SER A 8 -2.04 17.20 25.58
C SER A 8 -1.33 16.66 24.33
N TRP A 9 -0.08 16.19 24.43
CA TRP A 9 0.66 15.68 23.28
C TRP A 9 0.18 14.28 22.89
N GLN A 10 -0.57 14.18 21.79
CA GLN A 10 -0.95 12.88 21.25
C GLN A 10 0.21 12.27 20.47
N GLU A 11 0.67 11.10 20.87
CA GLU A 11 1.60 10.31 20.06
C GLU A 11 0.90 9.76 18.82
N LYS A 12 1.40 10.08 17.63
CA LYS A 12 0.92 9.46 16.38
C LYS A 12 2.05 8.67 15.72
N LYS A 13 1.69 7.44 15.34
CA LYS A 13 2.53 6.49 14.60
C LYS A 13 2.12 6.47 13.12
N PRO A 14 2.92 5.92 12.20
CA PRO A 14 2.51 5.71 10.82
C PRO A 14 1.22 4.88 10.72
N PRO A 15 0.39 5.08 9.69
CA PRO A 15 -0.89 4.38 9.54
C PRO A 15 -0.70 2.93 9.03
N MET A 16 -0.12 2.07 9.89
CA MET A 16 0.29 0.70 9.54
C MET A 16 -0.85 -0.19 9.02
N ALA A 17 -2.08 0.04 9.47
CA ALA A 17 -3.25 -0.70 8.96
C ALA A 17 -3.44 -0.51 7.44
N ILE A 18 -3.18 0.70 6.92
CA ILE A 18 -3.31 1.00 5.49
C ILE A 18 -2.19 0.30 4.71
N LEU A 19 -0.97 0.30 5.26
CA LEU A 19 0.15 -0.41 4.67
C LEU A 19 -0.09 -1.93 4.66
N LEU A 20 -0.68 -2.49 5.72
CA LEU A 20 -1.05 -3.91 5.78
C LEU A 20 -2.10 -4.26 4.72
N LEU A 21 -3.10 -3.41 4.50
CA LEU A 21 -4.05 -3.60 3.40
C LEU A 21 -3.37 -3.58 2.03
N ALA A 22 -2.38 -2.71 1.83
CA ALA A 22 -1.61 -2.68 0.59
C ALA A 22 -0.80 -3.98 0.40
N VAL A 23 -0.18 -4.50 1.46
CA VAL A 23 0.50 -5.82 1.46
C VAL A 23 -0.47 -6.92 1.06
N LEU A 24 -1.66 -6.97 1.67
CA LEU A 24 -2.67 -7.98 1.37
C LEU A 24 -3.18 -7.86 -0.08
N SER A 25 -3.32 -6.64 -0.60
CA SER A 25 -3.68 -6.40 -2.00
C SER A 25 -2.64 -6.99 -2.97
N VAL A 26 -1.35 -6.74 -2.70
CA VAL A 26 -0.25 -7.29 -3.51
C VAL A 26 -0.18 -8.81 -3.38
N ALA A 27 -0.30 -9.36 -2.17
CA ALA A 27 -0.31 -10.82 -1.96
C ALA A 27 -1.49 -11.48 -2.69
N GLY A 28 -2.69 -10.88 -2.62
CA GLY A 28 -3.87 -11.34 -3.35
C GLY A 28 -3.66 -11.30 -4.86
N SER A 29 -3.03 -10.25 -5.38
CA SER A 29 -2.62 -10.16 -6.79
C SER A 29 -1.69 -11.32 -7.18
N TYR A 30 -0.63 -11.59 -6.43
CA TYR A 30 0.26 -12.73 -6.71
C TYR A 30 -0.46 -14.09 -6.64
N ILE A 31 -1.37 -14.28 -5.68
CA ILE A 31 -2.18 -15.51 -5.59
C ILE A 31 -3.03 -15.69 -6.86
N LEU A 32 -3.56 -14.60 -7.42
CA LEU A 32 -4.36 -14.65 -8.65
C LEU A 32 -3.56 -15.08 -9.90
N LEU A 33 -2.22 -15.00 -9.89
CA LEU A 33 -1.39 -15.55 -10.97
C LEU A 33 -1.45 -17.08 -11.06
N LEU A 34 -1.87 -17.76 -9.99
CA LEU A 34 -2.01 -19.22 -9.97
C LEU A 34 -3.24 -19.70 -10.75
N PHE A 35 -4.12 -18.78 -11.14
CA PHE A 35 -5.33 -19.05 -11.91
C PHE A 35 -5.06 -18.62 -13.36
N GLY A 36 -5.30 -19.52 -14.31
CA GLY A 36 -4.97 -19.31 -15.74
C GLY A 36 -6.10 -18.73 -16.58
N ASP A 37 -7.08 -18.08 -15.97
CA ASP A 37 -8.19 -17.45 -16.69
C ASP A 37 -8.04 -15.93 -16.78
N PHE A 38 -8.56 -15.36 -17.87
CA PHE A 38 -8.52 -13.92 -18.15
C PHE A 38 -9.06 -13.06 -17.00
N GLY A 39 -10.15 -13.51 -16.35
CA GLY A 39 -10.82 -12.76 -15.29
C GLY A 39 -9.94 -12.63 -14.05
N SER A 40 -9.25 -13.72 -13.69
CA SER A 40 -8.25 -13.73 -12.63
C SER A 40 -7.07 -12.82 -12.97
N HIS A 41 -6.57 -12.84 -14.22
CA HIS A 41 -5.47 -11.97 -14.59
C HIS A 41 -5.84 -10.48 -14.59
N LEU A 42 -7.04 -10.12 -15.08
CA LEU A 42 -7.54 -8.76 -15.02
C LEU A 42 -7.75 -8.28 -13.58
N SER A 43 -8.33 -9.12 -12.73
CA SER A 43 -8.57 -8.79 -11.32
C SER A 43 -7.25 -8.62 -10.55
N GLY A 44 -6.30 -9.50 -10.81
CA GLY A 44 -4.96 -9.43 -10.24
C GLY A 44 -4.20 -8.19 -10.70
N TYR A 45 -4.32 -7.81 -11.98
CA TYR A 45 -3.78 -6.55 -12.49
C TYR A 45 -4.35 -5.34 -11.74
N LEU A 46 -5.68 -5.27 -11.56
CA LEU A 46 -6.33 -4.16 -10.85
C LEU A 46 -5.93 -4.08 -9.37
N LEU A 47 -5.80 -5.23 -8.69
CA LEU A 47 -5.35 -5.30 -7.30
C LEU A 47 -3.89 -4.86 -7.13
N GLY A 48 -3.00 -5.32 -8.02
CA GLY A 48 -1.58 -5.01 -8.00
C GLY A 48 -1.27 -3.56 -8.41
N SER A 49 -2.11 -2.96 -9.25
CA SER A 49 -1.91 -1.60 -9.76
C SER A 49 -2.78 -0.59 -9.02
N VAL A 50 -4.05 -0.49 -9.38
CA VAL A 50 -4.98 0.56 -8.93
C VAL A 50 -5.18 0.52 -7.41
N VAL A 51 -5.50 -0.65 -6.86
CA VAL A 51 -5.80 -0.79 -5.43
C VAL A 51 -4.53 -0.58 -4.60
N CYS A 52 -3.42 -1.23 -4.96
CA CYS A 52 -2.14 -1.06 -4.28
C CYS A 52 -1.68 0.41 -4.31
N ALA A 53 -1.61 1.04 -5.50
CA ALA A 53 -1.18 2.43 -5.63
C ALA A 53 -2.09 3.39 -4.86
N GLY A 54 -3.41 3.17 -4.90
CA GLY A 54 -4.38 3.95 -4.12
C GLY A 54 -4.15 3.85 -2.62
N LEU A 55 -3.94 2.65 -2.09
CA LEU A 55 -3.64 2.44 -0.66
C LEU A 55 -2.32 3.09 -0.25
N ILE A 56 -1.28 3.02 -1.09
CA ILE A 56 0.00 3.70 -0.83
C ILE A 56 -0.18 5.23 -0.85
N ALA A 57 -0.95 5.78 -1.79
CA ALA A 57 -1.24 7.21 -1.83
C ALA A 57 -2.00 7.68 -0.58
N ILE A 58 -2.99 6.89 -0.12
CA ILE A 58 -3.71 7.16 1.13
C ILE A 58 -2.76 7.07 2.33
N PHE A 59 -1.90 6.05 2.39
CA PHE A 59 -0.88 5.91 3.43
C PHE A 59 0.00 7.17 3.50
N MET A 60 0.55 7.61 2.36
CA MET A 60 1.42 8.79 2.29
C MET A 60 0.68 10.06 2.72
N LYS A 61 -0.57 10.25 2.29
CA LYS A 61 -1.39 11.39 2.67
C LYS A 61 -1.64 11.43 4.18
N VAL A 62 -2.05 10.30 4.77
CA VAL A 62 -2.33 10.19 6.21
C VAL A 62 -1.05 10.36 7.02
N ASP A 63 0.06 9.75 6.58
CA ASP A 63 1.37 9.86 7.23
C ASP A 63 1.88 11.30 7.23
N MET A 64 1.81 11.99 6.09
CA MET A 64 2.19 13.39 5.98
C MET A 64 1.35 14.29 6.88
N ASN A 65 0.03 14.10 6.90
CA ASN A 65 -0.86 14.86 7.79
C ASN A 65 -0.53 14.64 9.28
N ARG A 66 -0.08 13.43 9.67
CA ARG A 66 0.35 13.14 11.05
C ARG A 66 1.68 13.79 11.40
N ARG A 67 2.59 13.96 10.42
CA ARG A 67 3.91 14.60 10.60
C ARG A 67 3.83 16.11 10.74
N THR A 68 2.83 16.74 10.12
CA THR A 68 2.69 18.20 10.09
C THR A 68 1.69 18.74 11.14
N ALA A 69 1.11 17.86 11.96
CA ALA A 69 0.14 18.27 12.98
C ALA A 69 0.85 19.00 14.14
N PRO A 70 0.38 20.20 14.54
CA PRO A 70 1.08 21.07 15.50
C PRO A 70 1.03 20.56 16.96
N ASP A 71 0.16 19.60 17.25
CA ASP A 71 -0.17 19.06 18.57
C ASP A 71 0.32 17.62 18.79
N VAL A 72 1.20 17.13 17.91
CA VAL A 72 1.55 15.71 17.83
C VAL A 72 3.06 15.49 17.89
N VAL A 73 3.47 14.58 18.79
CA VAL A 73 4.81 13.99 18.73
C VAL A 73 4.77 12.83 17.74
N TYR A 74 5.39 13.01 16.58
CA TYR A 74 5.42 12.00 15.53
C TYR A 74 6.54 10.99 15.76
N LEU A 75 6.17 9.73 16.00
CA LEU A 75 7.12 8.63 16.17
C LEU A 75 7.43 7.98 14.81
N ALA A 76 8.54 8.39 14.22
CA ALA A 76 8.99 7.83 12.95
C ALA A 76 9.30 6.32 13.07
N SER A 77 8.88 5.54 12.07
CA SER A 77 9.25 4.13 11.95
C SER A 77 10.06 3.92 10.67
N THR A 78 11.30 3.44 10.83
CA THR A 78 12.17 3.03 9.72
C THR A 78 11.51 1.95 8.87
N SER A 79 10.81 1.02 9.52
CA SER A 79 10.07 -0.07 8.86
C SER A 79 8.97 0.48 7.95
N ALA A 80 8.21 1.47 8.44
CA ALA A 80 7.19 2.13 7.62
C ALA A 80 7.81 2.88 6.44
N ARG A 81 8.98 3.52 6.63
CA ARG A 81 9.68 4.29 5.59
C ARG A 81 10.08 3.45 4.38
N PHE A 82 10.53 2.21 4.60
CA PHE A 82 10.89 1.31 3.49
C PHE A 82 9.72 0.44 3.04
N GLY A 83 8.81 0.10 3.94
CA GLY A 83 7.71 -0.82 3.67
C GLY A 83 6.81 -0.38 2.52
N TRP A 84 6.42 0.90 2.46
CA TRP A 84 5.54 1.38 1.37
C TRP A 84 6.20 1.28 -0.01
N SER A 85 7.51 1.54 -0.11
CA SER A 85 8.26 1.44 -1.37
C SER A 85 8.38 -0.02 -1.81
N THR A 86 8.68 -0.93 -0.88
CA THR A 86 8.74 -2.37 -1.17
C THR A 86 7.39 -2.90 -1.64
N VAL A 87 6.29 -2.51 -0.99
CA VAL A 87 4.93 -2.91 -1.40
C VAL A 87 4.59 -2.37 -2.78
N LEU A 88 4.93 -1.12 -3.07
CA LEU A 88 4.70 -0.53 -4.39
C LEU A 88 5.46 -1.27 -5.50
N LEU A 89 6.74 -1.59 -5.27
CA LEU A 89 7.54 -2.38 -6.21
C LEU A 89 6.96 -3.79 -6.39
N GLY A 90 6.49 -4.42 -5.31
CA GLY A 90 5.79 -5.69 -5.37
C GLY A 90 4.52 -5.64 -6.22
N GLY A 91 3.72 -4.58 -6.09
CA GLY A 91 2.53 -4.33 -6.89
C GLY A 91 2.82 -4.10 -8.37
N ILE A 92 3.89 -3.36 -8.69
CA ILE A 92 4.37 -3.18 -10.07
C ILE A 92 4.75 -4.54 -10.68
N GLY A 93 5.51 -5.36 -9.94
CA GLY A 93 5.91 -6.70 -10.39
C GLY A 93 4.71 -7.60 -10.68
N ALA A 94 3.75 -7.67 -9.76
CA ALA A 94 2.53 -8.48 -9.93
C ALA A 94 1.71 -7.99 -11.14
N SER A 95 1.52 -6.67 -11.25
CA SER A 95 0.79 -6.05 -12.37
C SER A 95 1.45 -6.35 -13.71
N GLY A 96 2.79 -6.31 -13.79
CA GLY A 96 3.53 -6.66 -15.00
C GLY A 96 3.30 -8.11 -15.44
N ALA A 97 3.32 -9.05 -14.49
CA ALA A 97 3.05 -10.47 -14.76
C ALA A 97 1.62 -10.70 -15.29
N HIS A 98 0.64 -10.01 -14.70
CA HIS A 98 -0.74 -10.06 -15.18
C HIS A 98 -0.91 -9.43 -16.56
N ALA A 99 -0.31 -8.25 -16.79
CA ALA A 99 -0.37 -7.57 -18.07
C ALA A 99 0.23 -8.43 -19.20
N TRP A 100 1.33 -9.12 -18.93
CA TRP A 100 1.92 -10.08 -19.86
C TRP A 100 0.96 -11.22 -20.22
N SER A 101 0.30 -11.80 -19.22
CA SER A 101 -0.63 -12.92 -19.41
C SER A 101 -1.84 -12.47 -20.24
N ILE A 102 -2.41 -11.31 -19.92
CA ILE A 102 -3.49 -10.68 -20.68
C ILE A 102 -3.07 -10.43 -22.13
N ALA A 103 -1.89 -9.84 -22.35
CA ALA A 103 -1.38 -9.56 -23.70
C ALA A 103 -1.19 -10.85 -24.52
N THR A 104 -0.68 -11.91 -23.89
CA THR A 104 -0.49 -13.22 -24.54
C THR A 104 -1.84 -13.83 -24.93
N GLU A 105 -2.82 -13.80 -24.04
CA GLU A 105 -4.17 -14.29 -24.34
C GLU A 105 -4.84 -13.50 -25.49
N LEU A 106 -4.65 -12.18 -25.52
CA LEU A 106 -5.20 -11.33 -26.57
C LEU A 106 -4.49 -11.51 -27.91
N ALA A 107 -3.19 -11.80 -27.92
CA ALA A 107 -2.41 -11.99 -29.15
C ALA A 107 -2.73 -13.30 -29.88
N VAL A 108 -3.24 -14.30 -29.17
CA VAL A 108 -3.60 -15.62 -29.74
C VAL A 108 -5.06 -15.64 -30.26
N ARG A 109 -5.86 -14.61 -29.92
CA ARG A 109 -7.24 -14.45 -30.38
C ARG A 109 -7.32 -13.62 -31.65
#